data_AF-A0A418D8P6-F1
#
_entry.id   AF-A0A418D8P6-F1
#
_cell.length_a   1.000
_cell.length_b   1.000
_cell.length_c   1.000
_cell.angle_alpha   90.00
_cell.angle_beta   90.00
_cell.angle_gamma   90.00
#
_symmetry.space_group_name_H-M   'P 1'
#
loop_
_entity.id
_entity.type
_entity.pdbx_description
1 polymer ?
#
loop_
_entity_poly.entity_id
_entity_poly.type
_entity_poly.pdbx_seq_one_letter_code
_entity_poly.pdbx_strand_id
1 'polypeptide(L)'
;MDSSTRALILTVTQYWKGFDLDSKRVMLDAQGVSMQEQKEHSLKSRKALAEHTKKFRKLVDTDKVAAMPSLLKAYQEEIDTLTKRAKYSDNSFFALYKALYEAPDPVPALDAALLLESTSPAPSSTASSDKTQSIDLVAKLRRELASYESEFASLKNQDITIRNLEAKLAAMEDNMERHVEDKVHAQCSDLENTLRLREGRNFLRRPPMLDDALTQLDLMRSELFRAKQQADHVHAVHASETQSLLTDLSRFHGVELENQRLKDQLRQNRHPLTSDTNSSSNLAYQQNTAVSTMQWELEIAQKDAVIAQHEREILRLQDTMAGQTSHWTAQVTALQCQVTELSDRPTVAAYEQALALQASPHQQVAGLTSVEASYSTDKGLNVMISDLQAQLVAQKHMHESTVKQLELANAATVSRHVSVIAQLESALDEALDTTTRKDMPSSILGDVLGSSNGDKDAKLVAIIRQQRDRAKDKLKHVEAELHRAVAAAQAASTRLRQLEVENVDLVHKMRYVSSTNQRGDLETGKHSSSLYEARMNPFDQFKQMESAARVAQLNPLDKIMLVSARLILSHPFTRMGLLVYLVVLHSLVMGTLYLSMHLCNISNHT
;
A
#
# COMPACT_ATOMS: atom_id res chain seq x y z
N MET A 1 8.59 37.66 67.70
CA MET A 1 7.73 37.13 66.61
C MET A 1 6.36 37.71 66.78
N ASP A 2 5.81 38.35 65.75
CA ASP A 2 4.42 38.78 65.80
C ASP A 2 3.49 37.55 65.80
N SER A 3 2.46 37.55 66.64
CA SER A 3 1.60 36.37 66.85
C SER A 3 0.86 35.97 65.57
N SER A 4 0.56 36.97 64.73
CA SER A 4 -0.10 36.80 63.44
C SER A 4 0.77 36.04 62.43
N THR A 5 2.05 36.40 62.33
CA THR A 5 3.02 35.77 61.43
C THR A 5 3.24 34.30 61.78
N ARG A 6 3.34 33.98 63.08
CA ARG A 6 3.48 32.59 63.55
C ARG A 6 2.22 31.77 63.25
N ALA A 7 1.03 32.33 63.43
CA ALA A 7 -0.23 31.66 63.11
C ALA A 7 -0.38 31.37 61.60
N LEU A 8 0.02 32.30 60.74
CA LEU A 8 0.03 32.13 59.29
C LEU A 8 0.95 30.97 58.86
N ILE A 9 2.20 30.97 59.35
CA ILE A 9 3.18 29.90 59.05
C ILE A 9 2.67 28.53 59.50
N LEU A 10 2.09 28.44 60.70
CA LEU A 10 1.55 27.18 61.22
C LEU A 10 0.37 26.67 60.39
N THR A 11 -0.55 27.56 59.98
CA THR A 11 -1.74 27.21 59.21
C THR A 11 -1.36 26.68 57.83
N VAL A 12 -0.47 27.38 57.12
CA VAL A 12 0.07 26.97 55.82
C VAL A 12 0.82 25.64 55.96
N THR A 13 1.72 25.53 56.94
CA THR A 13 2.51 24.31 57.15
C THR A 13 1.64 23.10 57.46
N GLN A 14 0.59 23.27 58.28
CA GLN A 14 -0.33 22.19 58.62
C GLN A 14 -1.15 21.73 57.41
N TYR A 15 -1.62 22.68 56.58
CA TYR A 15 -2.33 22.35 55.34
C TYR A 15 -1.44 21.57 54.38
N TRP A 16 -0.24 22.06 54.08
CA TRP A 16 0.65 21.42 53.10
C TRP A 16 1.22 20.08 53.58
N LYS A 17 1.37 19.89 54.90
CA LYS A 17 1.65 18.56 55.48
C LYS A 17 0.48 17.59 55.32
N GLY A 18 -0.75 18.05 55.54
CA GLY A 18 -1.96 17.23 55.36
C GLY A 18 -2.30 16.96 53.89
N PHE A 19 -1.95 17.89 53.00
CA PHE A 19 -2.10 17.74 51.56
C PHE A 19 -1.20 16.62 51.01
N ASP A 20 -0.03 16.41 51.65
CA ASP A 20 0.96 15.37 51.31
C ASP A 20 1.26 15.33 49.80
N LEU A 21 2.00 16.35 49.35
CA LEU A 21 2.29 16.57 47.94
C LEU A 21 2.96 15.35 47.29
N ASP A 22 3.81 14.64 48.01
CA ASP A 22 4.54 13.48 47.48
C ASP A 22 3.59 12.31 47.21
N SER A 23 2.68 12.01 48.14
CA SER A 23 1.63 11.00 47.93
C SER A 23 0.65 11.43 46.81
N LYS A 24 0.28 12.72 46.76
CA LYS A 24 -0.57 13.25 45.68
C LYS A 24 0.09 13.15 44.31
N ARG A 25 1.41 13.36 44.19
CA ARG A 25 2.16 13.19 42.94
C ARG A 25 2.08 11.75 42.44
N VAL A 26 2.32 10.76 43.30
CA VAL A 26 2.23 9.34 42.91
C VAL A 26 0.81 8.98 42.43
N MET A 27 -0.22 9.48 43.11
CA MET A 27 -1.61 9.28 42.70
C MET A 27 -1.92 9.96 41.35
N LEU A 28 -1.44 11.19 41.13
CA LEU A 28 -1.63 11.91 39.87
C LEU A 28 -0.89 11.24 38.71
N ASP A 29 0.32 10.71 38.94
CA ASP A 29 1.06 9.94 37.94
C ASP A 29 0.29 8.67 37.56
N ALA A 30 -0.23 7.93 38.54
CA ALA A 30 -1.07 6.76 38.28
C ALA A 30 -2.36 7.11 37.51
N GLN A 31 -3.00 8.23 37.86
CA GLN A 31 -4.16 8.75 37.12
C GLN A 31 -3.80 9.14 35.69
N GLY A 32 -2.66 9.80 35.48
CA GLY A 32 -2.15 10.19 34.17
C GLY A 32 -1.85 8.99 33.27
N VAL A 33 -1.21 7.95 33.80
CA VAL A 33 -0.98 6.68 33.08
C VAL A 33 -2.31 6.04 32.69
N SER A 34 -3.27 5.94 33.61
CA SER A 34 -4.59 5.36 33.30
C SER A 34 -5.36 6.18 32.25
N MET A 35 -5.28 7.51 32.28
CA MET A 35 -5.88 8.37 31.27
C MET A 35 -5.26 8.16 29.89
N GLN A 36 -3.94 7.98 29.84
CA GLN A 36 -3.21 7.69 28.60
C GLN A 36 -3.58 6.31 28.03
N GLU A 37 -3.68 5.27 28.87
CA GLU A 37 -4.14 3.94 28.46
C GLU A 37 -5.57 3.97 27.91
N GLN A 38 -6.48 4.68 28.58
CA GLN A 38 -7.87 4.85 28.12
C GLN A 38 -7.95 5.62 26.79
N LYS A 39 -7.03 6.58 26.56
CA LYS A 39 -6.91 7.28 25.28
C LYS A 39 -6.46 6.34 24.16
N GLU A 40 -5.43 5.51 24.40
CA GLU A 40 -4.98 4.51 23.42
C GLU A 40 -6.05 3.46 23.13
N HIS A 41 -6.74 2.97 24.15
CA HIS A 41 -7.84 2.02 24.00
C HIS A 41 -8.94 2.59 23.09
N SER A 42 -9.34 3.84 23.32
CA SER A 42 -10.34 4.52 22.48
C SER A 42 -9.88 4.71 21.02
N LEU A 43 -8.59 4.92 20.78
CA LEU A 43 -8.08 4.97 19.40
C LEU A 43 -8.18 3.61 18.70
N LYS A 44 -7.89 2.51 19.44
CA LYS A 44 -8.02 1.14 18.93
C LYS A 44 -9.48 0.77 18.67
N SER A 45 -10.37 1.07 19.61
CA SER A 45 -11.81 0.79 19.48
C SER A 45 -12.45 1.61 18.35
N ARG A 46 -12.10 2.90 18.20
CA ARG A 46 -12.51 3.72 17.05
C ARG A 46 -12.10 3.14 15.71
N LYS A 47 -10.87 2.61 15.59
CA LYS A 47 -10.40 1.93 14.37
C LYS A 47 -11.19 0.65 14.11
N ALA A 48 -11.44 -0.15 15.14
CA ALA A 48 -12.24 -1.38 15.02
C ALA A 48 -13.69 -1.07 14.58
N LEU A 49 -14.30 -0.01 15.14
CA LEU A 49 -15.61 0.46 14.76
C LEU A 49 -15.66 0.95 13.31
N ALA A 50 -14.66 1.71 12.86
CA ALA A 50 -14.56 2.15 11.47
C ALA A 50 -14.48 0.96 10.49
N GLU A 51 -13.70 -0.06 10.83
CA GLU A 51 -13.64 -1.30 10.04
C GLU A 51 -14.96 -2.08 10.07
N HIS A 52 -15.67 -2.12 11.21
CA HIS A 52 -16.99 -2.73 11.30
C HIS A 52 -18.01 -2.00 10.42
N THR A 53 -18.02 -0.67 10.42
CA THR A 53 -18.86 0.16 9.54
C THR A 53 -18.52 -0.02 8.07
N LYS A 54 -17.23 -0.18 7.74
CA LYS A 54 -16.78 -0.44 6.37
C LYS A 54 -17.21 -1.82 5.89
N LYS A 55 -17.13 -2.86 6.74
CA LYS A 55 -17.64 -4.21 6.46
C LYS A 55 -19.15 -4.18 6.25
N PHE A 56 -19.89 -3.50 7.12
CA PHE A 56 -21.33 -3.33 6.99
C PHE A 56 -21.74 -2.67 5.65
N ARG A 57 -21.02 -1.61 5.23
CA ARG A 57 -21.28 -0.93 3.95
C ARG A 57 -21.10 -1.83 2.73
N LYS A 58 -20.21 -2.83 2.82
CA LYS A 58 -19.91 -3.80 1.76
C LYS A 58 -20.90 -4.97 1.70
N LEU A 59 -21.76 -5.15 2.70
CA LEU A 59 -22.77 -6.20 2.69
C LEU A 59 -23.85 -5.92 1.63
N VAL A 60 -24.52 -6.98 1.16
CA VAL A 60 -25.69 -6.89 0.30
C VAL A 60 -26.88 -6.38 1.11
N ASP A 61 -27.84 -5.67 0.48
CA ASP A 61 -28.96 -5.02 1.17
C ASP A 61 -29.84 -5.98 2.00
N THR A 62 -29.93 -7.24 1.58
CA THR A 62 -30.59 -8.31 2.35
C THR A 62 -29.93 -8.57 3.70
N ASP A 63 -28.60 -8.51 3.74
CA ASP A 63 -27.79 -8.90 4.91
C ASP A 63 -27.54 -7.71 5.85
N LYS A 64 -27.69 -6.48 5.34
CA LYS A 64 -27.57 -5.25 6.12
C LYS A 64 -28.59 -5.19 7.25
N VAL A 65 -29.83 -5.63 7.01
CA VAL A 65 -30.87 -5.62 8.05
C VAL A 65 -30.48 -6.53 9.22
N ALA A 66 -29.89 -7.70 8.93
CA ALA A 66 -29.42 -8.63 9.94
C ALA A 66 -28.16 -8.15 10.69
N ALA A 67 -27.26 -7.43 10.02
CA ALA A 67 -26.04 -6.91 10.62
C ALA A 67 -26.21 -5.58 11.39
N MET A 68 -27.32 -4.86 11.18
CA MET A 68 -27.57 -3.55 11.79
C MET A 68 -27.56 -3.55 13.33
N PRO A 69 -28.19 -4.50 14.04
CA PRO A 69 -28.19 -4.51 15.51
C PRO A 69 -26.78 -4.64 16.11
N SER A 70 -25.92 -5.44 15.48
CA SER A 70 -24.51 -5.59 15.88
C SER A 70 -23.75 -4.27 15.72
N LEU A 71 -23.95 -3.58 14.60
CA LEU A 71 -23.31 -2.29 14.34
C LEU A 71 -23.75 -1.22 15.34
N LEU A 72 -25.06 -1.12 15.61
CA LEU A 72 -25.60 -0.18 16.59
C LEU A 72 -25.06 -0.45 17.99
N LYS A 73 -24.96 -1.73 18.38
CA LYS A 73 -24.38 -2.10 19.68
C LYS A 73 -22.91 -1.68 19.79
N ALA A 74 -22.11 -1.87 18.73
CA ALA A 74 -20.72 -1.43 18.71
C ALA A 74 -20.59 0.10 18.82
N TYR A 75 -21.48 0.88 18.17
CA TYR A 75 -21.53 2.33 18.34
C TYR A 75 -21.94 2.74 19.76
N GLN A 76 -22.94 2.07 20.34
CA GLN A 76 -23.39 2.32 21.71
C GLN A 76 -22.25 2.08 22.72
N GLU A 77 -21.54 0.96 22.60
CA GLU A 77 -20.40 0.63 23.45
C GLU A 77 -19.27 1.67 23.32
N GLU A 78 -18.98 2.17 22.11
CA GLU A 78 -17.99 3.24 21.91
C GLU A 78 -18.44 4.56 22.57
N ILE A 79 -19.71 4.93 22.46
CA ILE A 79 -20.25 6.15 23.10
C ILE A 79 -20.20 6.02 24.62
N ASP A 80 -20.56 4.86 25.17
CA ASP A 80 -20.52 4.62 26.61
C ASP A 80 -19.09 4.64 27.16
N THR A 81 -18.13 4.06 26.43
CA THR A 81 -16.71 4.06 26.82
C THR A 81 -16.12 5.48 26.75
N LEU A 82 -16.43 6.25 25.71
CA LEU A 82 -16.04 7.67 25.61
C LEU A 82 -16.61 8.51 26.74
N THR A 83 -17.89 8.30 27.08
CA THR A 83 -18.56 9.02 28.18
C THR A 83 -17.93 8.68 29.53
N LYS A 84 -17.57 7.41 29.76
CA LYS A 84 -16.85 6.99 30.97
C LYS A 84 -15.46 7.62 31.06
N ARG A 85 -14.72 7.65 29.95
CA ARG A 85 -13.38 8.29 29.90
C ARG A 85 -13.47 9.79 30.22
N ALA A 86 -14.42 10.50 29.61
CA ALA A 86 -14.62 11.93 29.85
C ALA A 86 -14.97 12.21 31.32
N LYS A 87 -15.90 11.44 31.91
CA LYS A 87 -16.23 11.53 33.33
C LYS A 87 -15.02 11.27 34.23
N TYR A 88 -14.19 10.27 33.88
CA TYR A 88 -12.99 9.95 34.65
C TYR A 88 -11.96 11.08 34.62
N SER A 89 -11.69 11.66 33.44
CA SER A 89 -10.79 12.80 33.30
C SER A 89 -11.30 14.04 34.03
N ASP A 90 -12.59 14.35 33.89
CA ASP A 90 -13.20 15.51 34.51
C ASP A 90 -13.18 15.38 36.04
N ASN A 91 -13.54 14.22 36.57
CA ASN A 91 -13.52 13.96 38.01
C ASN A 91 -12.10 14.05 38.59
N SER A 92 -11.11 13.49 37.88
CA SER A 92 -9.70 13.54 38.33
C SER A 92 -9.18 14.98 38.34
N PHE A 93 -9.49 15.75 37.29
CA PHE A 93 -9.16 17.17 37.21
C PHE A 93 -9.84 17.98 38.31
N PHE A 94 -11.15 17.83 38.50
CA PHE A 94 -11.89 18.58 39.52
C PHE A 94 -11.43 18.24 40.94
N ALA A 95 -11.08 16.97 41.20
CA ALA A 95 -10.54 16.57 42.49
C ALA A 95 -9.22 17.30 42.82
N LEU A 96 -8.31 17.42 41.85
CA LEU A 96 -7.08 18.17 42.01
C LEU A 96 -7.34 19.68 42.10
N TYR A 97 -8.14 20.23 41.19
CA TYR A 97 -8.46 21.64 41.14
C TYR A 97 -9.06 22.12 42.46
N LYS A 98 -10.03 21.38 43.01
CA LYS A 98 -10.64 21.72 44.30
C LYS A 98 -9.61 21.71 45.44
N ALA A 99 -8.75 20.70 45.48
CA ALA A 99 -7.75 20.57 46.53
C ALA A 99 -6.64 21.64 46.45
N LEU A 100 -6.33 22.14 45.25
CA LEU A 100 -5.41 23.26 45.06
C LEU A 100 -6.09 24.62 45.28
N TYR A 101 -7.37 24.75 44.92
CA TYR A 101 -8.14 25.97 45.14
C TYR A 101 -8.37 26.25 46.63
N GLU A 102 -8.55 25.19 47.43
CA GLU A 102 -8.65 25.29 48.90
C GLU A 102 -7.28 25.49 49.58
N ALA A 103 -6.17 25.41 48.83
CA ALA A 103 -4.83 25.52 49.40
C ALA A 103 -4.47 26.98 49.76
N PRO A 104 -3.98 27.23 50.98
CA PRO A 104 -3.48 28.55 51.35
C PRO A 104 -2.14 28.82 50.64
N ASP A 105 -1.99 30.05 50.16
CA ASP A 105 -0.79 30.50 49.46
C ASP A 105 0.47 30.33 50.34
N PRO A 106 1.48 29.56 49.92
CA PRO A 106 2.68 29.35 50.69
C PRO A 106 3.64 30.56 50.70
N VAL A 107 3.56 31.45 49.71
CA VAL A 107 4.55 32.54 49.52
C VAL A 107 4.59 33.51 50.71
N PRO A 108 3.46 34.05 51.23
CA PRO A 108 3.49 34.97 52.35
C PRO A 108 4.04 34.35 53.65
N ALA A 109 3.85 33.04 53.85
CA ALA A 109 4.38 32.31 55.00
C ALA A 109 5.90 32.06 54.87
N LEU A 110 6.39 31.80 53.66
CA LEU A 110 7.82 31.62 53.38
C LEU A 110 8.59 32.96 53.51
N ASP A 111 8.05 34.05 52.96
CA ASP A 111 8.63 35.39 53.11
C ASP A 111 8.72 35.81 54.57
N ALA A 112 7.66 35.56 55.33
CA ALA A 112 7.63 35.76 56.77
C ALA A 112 8.70 34.96 57.52
N ALA A 113 8.95 33.71 57.10
CA ALA A 113 9.99 32.86 57.69
C ALA A 113 11.41 33.36 57.37
N LEU A 114 11.65 33.78 56.12
CA LEU A 114 12.94 34.34 55.67
C LEU A 114 13.28 35.66 56.36
N LEU A 115 12.28 36.52 56.59
CA LEU A 115 12.44 37.78 57.33
C LEU A 115 12.76 37.54 58.81
N LEU A 116 12.24 36.46 59.40
CA LEU A 116 12.54 36.08 60.78
C LEU A 116 13.96 35.54 60.94
N GLU A 117 14.46 34.80 59.97
CA GLU A 117 15.84 34.29 59.96
C GLU A 117 16.86 35.42 59.82
N SER A 118 16.53 36.46 59.03
CA SER A 118 17.40 37.64 58.84
C SER A 118 17.38 38.64 60.02
N THR A 119 16.43 38.53 60.96
CA THR A 119 16.27 39.47 62.10
C THR A 119 16.80 38.91 63.44
N SER A 120 17.32 37.68 63.50
CA SER A 120 17.83 37.08 64.75
C SER A 120 19.27 37.55 65.07
N PRO A 121 19.51 38.29 66.18
CA PRO A 121 20.87 38.61 66.62
C PRO A 121 21.50 37.39 67.31
N ALA A 122 22.73 37.05 66.93
CA ALA A 122 23.54 36.03 67.60
C ALA A 122 23.73 36.35 69.10
N PRO A 123 23.52 35.40 70.03
CA PRO A 123 23.79 35.64 71.44
C PRO A 123 25.29 35.52 71.74
N SER A 124 25.82 36.50 72.46
CA SER A 124 27.21 36.58 72.91
C SER A 124 27.39 36.20 74.38
N SER A 125 28.43 35.39 74.62
CA SER A 125 29.31 35.30 75.80
C SER A 125 28.81 34.73 77.15
N THR A 126 29.37 33.58 77.53
CA THR A 126 29.88 33.25 78.88
C THR A 126 30.90 32.10 78.77
N ALA A 127 31.85 32.01 79.71
CA ALA A 127 32.91 30.99 79.88
C ALA A 127 34.24 31.15 79.10
N SER A 128 35.25 31.70 79.78
CA SER A 128 36.63 31.91 79.31
C SER A 128 37.57 30.70 79.48
N SER A 129 37.04 29.49 79.72
CA SER A 129 37.82 28.24 79.68
C SER A 129 37.36 27.30 78.54
N ASP A 130 36.11 27.40 78.10
CA ASP A 130 35.59 26.72 76.91
C ASP A 130 35.99 27.42 75.61
N LYS A 131 36.46 28.67 75.66
CA LYS A 131 36.85 29.40 74.45
C LYS A 131 37.90 28.68 73.62
N THR A 132 38.87 27.99 74.21
CA THR A 132 39.92 27.31 73.41
C THR A 132 39.37 26.05 72.73
N GLN A 133 38.50 25.28 73.39
CA GLN A 133 37.83 24.12 72.78
C GLN A 133 36.71 24.53 71.81
N SER A 134 36.01 25.63 72.11
CA SER A 134 34.99 26.24 71.25
C SER A 134 35.62 26.92 70.03
N ILE A 135 36.78 27.55 70.15
CA ILE A 135 37.53 28.10 69.01
C ILE A 135 38.05 26.97 68.12
N ASP A 136 38.54 25.86 68.68
CA ASP A 136 38.95 24.67 67.92
C ASP A 136 37.77 23.94 67.27
N LEU A 137 36.63 23.85 67.97
CA LEU A 137 35.39 23.30 67.42
C LEU A 137 34.83 24.20 66.33
N VAL A 138 34.82 25.52 66.53
CA VAL A 138 34.44 26.51 65.52
C VAL A 138 35.41 26.48 64.34
N ALA A 139 36.71 26.26 64.56
CA ALA A 139 37.68 26.08 63.49
C ALA A 139 37.49 24.75 62.73
N LYS A 140 37.12 23.67 63.42
CA LYS A 140 36.73 22.39 62.80
C LYS A 140 35.43 22.51 62.01
N LEU A 141 34.39 23.11 62.58
CA LEU A 141 33.11 23.36 61.92
C LEU A 141 33.27 24.31 60.73
N ARG A 142 34.17 25.31 60.80
CA ARG A 142 34.53 26.14 59.65
C ARG A 142 35.29 25.38 58.57
N ARG A 143 36.15 24.43 58.95
CA ARG A 143 36.84 23.54 58.00
C ARG A 143 35.87 22.56 57.34
N GLU A 144 34.93 21.99 58.11
CA GLU A 144 33.86 21.15 57.59
C GLU A 144 32.92 21.95 56.69
N LEU A 145 32.51 23.17 57.08
CA LEU A 145 31.74 24.06 56.23
C LEU A 145 32.48 24.39 54.94
N ALA A 146 33.78 24.71 54.99
CA ALA A 146 34.58 24.96 53.78
C ALA A 146 34.72 23.69 52.91
N SER A 147 34.81 22.51 53.52
CA SER A 147 34.80 21.22 52.81
C SER A 147 33.45 20.99 52.12
N TYR A 148 32.34 21.19 52.83
CA TYR A 148 31.00 21.08 52.27
C TYR A 148 30.75 22.13 51.20
N GLU A 149 31.23 23.35 51.35
CA GLU A 149 31.06 24.43 50.38
C GLU A 149 31.87 24.15 49.10
N SER A 150 33.05 23.54 49.23
CA SER A 150 33.85 23.01 48.12
C SER A 150 33.14 21.83 47.43
N GLU A 151 32.57 20.90 48.19
CA GLU A 151 31.78 19.78 47.66
C GLU A 151 30.51 20.26 46.97
N PHE A 152 29.79 21.24 47.52
CA PHE A 152 28.64 21.89 46.90
C PHE A 152 29.03 22.63 45.62
N ALA A 153 30.18 23.29 45.58
CA ALA A 153 30.69 23.93 44.37
C ALA A 153 31.03 22.88 43.29
N SER A 154 31.61 21.74 43.67
CA SER A 154 31.84 20.61 42.77
C SER A 154 30.52 20.01 42.26
N LEU A 155 29.56 19.76 43.14
CA LEU A 155 28.24 19.24 42.79
C LEU A 155 27.48 20.20 41.88
N LYS A 156 27.55 21.50 42.13
CA LYS A 156 26.94 22.52 41.25
C LYS A 156 27.62 22.56 39.87
N ASN A 157 28.93 22.36 39.80
CA ASN A 157 29.66 22.25 38.53
C ASN A 157 29.30 20.95 37.79
N GLN A 158 29.10 19.86 38.54
CA GLN A 158 28.58 18.60 38.02
C GLN A 158 27.15 18.74 37.50
N ASP A 159 26.26 19.45 38.20
CA ASP A 159 24.90 19.76 37.72
C ASP A 159 24.89 20.61 36.44
N ILE A 160 25.82 21.57 36.32
CA ILE A 160 25.98 22.36 35.09
C ILE A 160 26.42 21.48 33.93
N THR A 161 27.35 20.54 34.17
CA THR A 161 27.81 19.61 33.13
C THR A 161 26.74 18.58 32.77
N ILE A 162 25.98 18.07 33.73
CA ILE A 162 24.82 17.19 33.50
C ILE A 162 23.78 17.91 32.65
N ARG A 163 23.37 19.14 33.01
CA ARG A 163 22.44 19.92 32.17
C ARG A 163 22.94 20.15 30.76
N ASN A 164 24.24 20.39 30.58
CA ASN A 164 24.81 20.61 29.25
C ASN A 164 24.84 19.31 28.43
N LEU A 165 25.08 18.16 29.09
CA LEU A 165 24.99 16.84 28.46
C LEU A 165 23.54 16.46 28.13
N GLU A 166 22.59 16.72 29.02
CA GLU A 166 21.16 16.54 28.79
C GLU A 166 20.67 17.42 27.63
N ALA A 167 21.06 18.70 27.60
CA ALA A 167 20.73 19.60 26.49
C ALA A 167 21.33 19.12 25.17
N LYS A 168 22.55 18.58 25.20
CA LYS A 168 23.21 18.01 24.01
C LYS A 168 22.55 16.71 23.54
N LEU A 169 22.11 15.85 24.46
CA LEU A 169 21.36 14.64 24.15
C LEU A 169 20.00 15.00 23.54
N ALA A 170 19.26 15.91 24.16
CA ALA A 170 17.99 16.40 23.63
C ALA A 170 18.15 17.02 22.23
N ALA A 171 19.20 17.80 22.00
CA ALA A 171 19.50 18.36 20.68
C ALA A 171 19.87 17.28 19.64
N MET A 172 20.55 16.21 20.07
CA MET A 172 20.90 15.08 19.20
C MET A 172 19.67 14.23 18.85
N GLU A 173 18.79 14.01 19.82
CA GLU A 173 17.49 13.33 19.64
C GLU A 173 16.59 14.12 18.70
N ASP A 174 16.42 15.42 18.92
CA ASP A 174 15.63 16.33 18.08
C ASP A 174 16.20 16.44 16.66
N ASN A 175 17.52 16.40 16.50
CA ASN A 175 18.14 16.33 15.16
C ASN A 175 17.90 14.97 14.49
N MET A 176 17.91 13.86 15.23
CA MET A 176 17.60 12.53 14.72
C MET A 176 16.13 12.43 14.30
N GLU A 177 15.22 12.98 15.11
CA GLU A 177 13.79 13.02 14.85
C GLU A 177 13.49 13.83 13.59
N ARG A 178 14.04 15.04 13.45
CA ARG A 178 13.95 15.81 12.20
C ARG A 178 14.50 15.07 10.99
N HIS A 179 15.64 14.38 11.14
CA HIS A 179 16.20 13.58 10.05
C HIS A 179 15.30 12.41 9.63
N VAL A 180 14.60 11.80 10.57
CA VAL A 180 13.61 10.74 10.29
C VAL A 180 12.38 11.35 9.63
N GLU A 181 11.87 12.47 10.14
CA GLU A 181 10.74 13.19 9.56
C GLU A 181 11.03 13.63 8.12
N ASP A 182 12.20 14.21 7.84
CA ASP A 182 12.63 14.62 6.51
C ASP A 182 12.73 13.42 5.56
N LYS A 183 13.26 12.28 6.02
CA LYS A 183 13.32 11.06 5.20
C LYS A 183 11.95 10.48 4.92
N VAL A 184 11.06 10.46 5.90
CA VAL A 184 9.67 9.99 5.72
C VAL A 184 8.92 10.93 4.79
N HIS A 185 9.10 12.25 4.94
CA HIS A 185 8.47 13.23 4.07
C HIS A 185 8.97 13.12 2.63
N ALA A 186 10.27 12.97 2.42
CA ALA A 186 10.86 12.73 1.10
C ALA A 186 10.33 11.42 0.48
N GLN A 187 10.28 10.33 1.24
CA GLN A 187 9.74 9.06 0.74
C GLN A 187 8.25 9.13 0.41
N CYS A 188 7.45 9.80 1.24
CA CYS A 188 6.03 10.03 0.98
C CYS A 188 5.81 10.89 -0.27
N SER A 189 6.60 11.95 -0.43
CA SER A 189 6.56 12.82 -1.62
C SER A 189 6.96 12.07 -2.90
N ASP A 190 8.00 11.24 -2.83
CA ASP A 190 8.41 10.37 -3.94
C ASP A 190 7.35 9.32 -4.28
N LEU A 191 6.71 8.72 -3.27
CA LEU A 191 5.57 7.81 -3.45
C LEU A 191 4.38 8.52 -4.09
N GLU A 192 4.04 9.73 -3.65
CA GLU A 192 2.95 10.52 -4.22
C GLU A 192 3.25 10.90 -5.68
N ASN A 193 4.48 11.33 -5.99
CA ASN A 193 4.90 11.65 -7.34
C ASN A 193 4.91 10.42 -8.26
N THR A 194 5.37 9.27 -7.77
CA THR A 194 5.36 8.02 -8.55
C THR A 194 3.95 7.50 -8.80
N LEU A 195 3.04 7.65 -7.82
CA LEU A 195 1.61 7.36 -8.00
C LEU A 195 0.97 8.32 -9.02
N ARG A 196 1.21 9.63 -8.92
CA ARG A 196 0.73 10.61 -9.92
C ARG A 196 1.26 10.32 -11.33
N LEU A 197 2.54 9.98 -11.46
CA LEU A 197 3.14 9.59 -12.75
C LEU A 197 2.58 8.26 -13.28
N ARG A 198 2.13 7.36 -12.40
CA ARG A 198 1.47 6.10 -12.75
C ARG A 198 0.02 6.32 -13.16
N GLU A 199 -0.70 7.19 -12.45
CA GLU A 199 -2.06 7.62 -12.79
C GLU A 199 -2.06 8.38 -14.13
N GLY A 200 -1.12 9.32 -14.34
CA GLY A 200 -0.93 10.01 -15.61
C GLY A 200 -0.57 9.07 -16.76
N ARG A 201 0.31 8.09 -16.54
CA ARG A 201 0.59 7.04 -17.56
C ARG A 201 -0.58 6.12 -17.81
N ASN A 202 -1.38 5.78 -16.80
CA ASN A 202 -2.59 4.99 -16.99
C ASN A 202 -3.68 5.78 -17.72
N PHE A 203 -3.74 7.09 -17.53
CA PHE A 203 -4.60 7.99 -18.29
C PHE A 203 -4.16 8.09 -19.76
N LEU A 204 -2.87 8.26 -20.03
CA LEU A 204 -2.32 8.25 -21.41
C LEU A 204 -2.30 6.87 -22.08
N ARG A 205 -2.29 5.77 -21.30
CA ARG A 205 -2.30 4.39 -21.80
C ARG A 205 -3.71 3.78 -21.82
N ARG A 206 -4.74 4.55 -21.45
CA ARG A 206 -6.13 4.18 -21.68
C ARG A 206 -6.30 4.15 -23.20
N PRO A 207 -6.51 2.97 -23.82
CA PRO A 207 -6.55 2.90 -25.27
C PRO A 207 -7.72 3.76 -25.76
N PRO A 208 -7.59 4.49 -26.89
CA PRO A 208 -8.69 5.28 -27.45
C PRO A 208 -9.93 4.41 -27.68
N MET A 209 -9.73 3.11 -27.88
CA MET A 209 -10.77 2.09 -28.00
C MET A 209 -11.59 1.85 -26.72
N LEU A 210 -11.04 2.10 -25.51
CA LEU A 210 -11.80 1.97 -24.27
C LEU A 210 -12.68 3.20 -24.03
N ASP A 211 -12.19 4.41 -24.34
CA ASP A 211 -13.04 5.60 -24.31
C ASP A 211 -14.08 5.58 -25.43
N ASP A 212 -13.74 5.08 -26.62
CA ASP A 212 -14.70 4.91 -27.71
C ASP A 212 -15.73 3.80 -27.42
N ALA A 213 -15.33 2.73 -26.70
CA ALA A 213 -16.27 1.73 -26.20
C ALA A 213 -17.16 2.27 -25.08
N LEU A 214 -16.66 3.18 -24.23
CA LEU A 214 -17.44 3.82 -23.18
C LEU A 214 -18.42 4.86 -23.75
N THR A 215 -18.01 5.65 -24.74
CA THR A 215 -18.92 6.56 -25.45
C THR A 215 -19.97 5.79 -26.24
N GLN A 216 -19.62 4.66 -26.86
CA GLN A 216 -20.58 3.74 -27.48
C GLN A 216 -21.54 3.12 -26.45
N LEU A 217 -21.05 2.74 -25.27
CA LEU A 217 -21.91 2.25 -24.18
C LEU A 217 -22.86 3.33 -23.67
N ASP A 218 -22.40 4.57 -23.54
CA ASP A 218 -23.24 5.70 -23.14
C ASP A 218 -24.26 6.06 -24.22
N LEU A 219 -23.89 5.97 -25.50
CA LEU A 219 -24.82 6.12 -26.63
C LEU A 219 -25.88 5.03 -26.61
N MET A 220 -25.48 3.76 -26.50
CA MET A 220 -26.39 2.61 -26.39
C MET A 220 -27.31 2.73 -25.17
N ARG A 221 -26.80 3.24 -24.05
CA ARG A 221 -27.59 3.48 -22.84
C ARG A 221 -28.61 4.60 -23.04
N SER A 222 -28.25 5.65 -23.76
CA SER A 222 -29.16 6.74 -24.14
C SER A 222 -30.25 6.26 -25.10
N GLU A 223 -29.88 5.44 -26.09
CA GLU A 223 -30.83 4.83 -27.02
C GLU A 223 -31.78 3.85 -26.32
N LEU A 224 -31.27 3.01 -25.42
CA LEU A 224 -32.10 2.14 -24.58
C LEU A 224 -33.06 2.95 -23.69
N PHE A 225 -32.60 4.09 -23.16
CA PHE A 225 -33.45 4.97 -22.39
C PHE A 225 -34.55 5.60 -23.25
N ARG A 226 -34.25 6.05 -24.47
CA ARG A 226 -35.26 6.55 -25.42
C ARG A 226 -36.25 5.47 -25.85
N ALA A 227 -35.76 4.26 -26.15
CA ALA A 227 -36.61 3.13 -26.50
C ALA A 227 -37.55 2.74 -25.34
N LYS A 228 -37.02 2.73 -24.11
CA LYS A 228 -37.83 2.53 -22.91
C LYS A 228 -38.88 3.63 -22.74
N GLN A 229 -38.51 4.90 -22.91
CA GLN A 229 -39.45 6.01 -22.81
C GLN A 229 -40.55 5.93 -23.88
N GLN A 230 -40.23 5.51 -25.10
CA GLN A 230 -41.21 5.28 -26.16
C GLN A 230 -42.14 4.10 -25.83
N ALA A 231 -41.60 3.00 -25.30
CA ALA A 231 -42.40 1.87 -24.85
C ALA A 231 -43.34 2.26 -23.69
N ASP A 232 -42.84 2.98 -22.69
CA ASP A 232 -43.64 3.48 -21.56
C ASP A 232 -44.73 4.46 -22.06
N HIS A 233 -44.44 5.28 -23.07
CA HIS A 233 -45.43 6.17 -23.69
C HIS A 233 -46.53 5.38 -24.42
N VAL A 234 -46.16 4.39 -25.23
CA VAL A 234 -47.11 3.51 -25.93
C VAL A 234 -47.97 2.73 -24.93
N HIS A 235 -47.38 2.22 -23.85
CA HIS A 235 -48.13 1.57 -22.78
C HIS A 235 -49.10 2.53 -22.09
N ALA A 236 -48.70 3.77 -21.83
CA ALA A 236 -49.57 4.79 -21.24
C ALA A 236 -50.74 5.16 -22.17
N VAL A 237 -50.48 5.30 -23.47
CA VAL A 237 -51.53 5.57 -24.48
C VAL A 237 -52.51 4.40 -24.56
N HIS A 238 -52.02 3.16 -24.66
CA HIS A 238 -52.89 1.98 -24.67
C HIS A 238 -53.69 1.83 -23.37
N ALA A 239 -53.09 2.12 -22.20
CA ALA A 239 -53.83 2.15 -20.94
C ALA A 239 -54.95 3.20 -20.96
N SER A 240 -54.68 4.39 -21.50
CA SER A 240 -55.70 5.43 -21.66
C SER A 240 -56.81 5.03 -22.65
N GLU A 241 -56.46 4.41 -23.78
CA GLU A 241 -57.41 3.93 -24.78
C GLU A 241 -58.31 2.83 -24.20
N THR A 242 -57.72 1.85 -23.52
CA THR A 242 -58.48 0.77 -22.85
C THR A 242 -59.41 1.33 -21.78
N GLN A 243 -58.98 2.34 -21.02
CA GLN A 243 -59.84 3.02 -20.07
C GLN A 243 -60.99 3.77 -20.76
N SER A 244 -60.72 4.47 -21.87
CA SER A 244 -61.77 5.14 -22.67
C SER A 244 -62.80 4.13 -23.19
N LEU A 245 -62.34 3.02 -23.76
CA LEU A 245 -63.21 1.94 -24.24
C LEU A 245 -64.05 1.34 -23.12
N LEU A 246 -63.48 1.18 -21.93
CA LEU A 246 -64.22 0.69 -20.76
C LEU A 246 -65.29 1.69 -20.31
N THR A 247 -65.00 3.00 -20.35
CA THR A 247 -65.99 4.03 -20.06
C THR A 247 -67.10 4.08 -21.11
N ASP A 248 -66.76 3.93 -22.39
CA ASP A 248 -67.75 3.88 -23.47
C ASP A 248 -68.62 2.64 -23.38
N LEU A 249 -68.05 1.47 -23.07
CA LEU A 249 -68.81 0.24 -22.78
C LEU A 249 -69.76 0.43 -21.60
N SER A 250 -69.33 1.09 -20.53
CA SER A 250 -70.19 1.39 -19.38
C SER A 250 -71.34 2.33 -19.77
N ARG A 251 -71.07 3.31 -20.63
CA ARG A 251 -72.08 4.22 -21.19
C ARG A 251 -73.07 3.49 -22.10
N PHE A 252 -72.59 2.62 -22.99
CA PHE A 252 -73.44 1.79 -23.84
C PHE A 252 -74.32 0.86 -23.01
N HIS A 253 -73.78 0.24 -21.97
CA HIS A 253 -74.56 -0.58 -21.05
C HIS A 253 -75.65 0.23 -20.34
N GLY A 254 -75.34 1.46 -19.92
CA GLY A 254 -76.34 2.39 -19.36
C GLY A 254 -77.45 2.74 -20.36
N VAL A 255 -77.10 3.06 -21.60
CA VAL A 255 -78.07 3.34 -22.68
C VAL A 255 -78.88 2.11 -23.05
N GLU A 256 -78.31 0.91 -22.97
CA GLU A 256 -79.01 -0.34 -23.22
C GLU A 256 -80.04 -0.62 -22.14
N LEU A 257 -79.69 -0.44 -20.86
CA LEU A 257 -80.63 -0.52 -19.74
C LEU A 257 -81.76 0.52 -19.87
N GLU A 258 -81.44 1.75 -20.27
CA GLU A 258 -82.44 2.79 -20.52
C GLU A 258 -83.35 2.42 -21.71
N ASN A 259 -82.78 1.90 -22.80
CA ASN A 259 -83.56 1.40 -23.94
C ASN A 259 -84.45 0.22 -23.56
N GLN A 260 -83.98 -0.69 -22.71
CA GLN A 260 -84.81 -1.79 -22.20
C GLN A 260 -85.96 -1.23 -21.37
N ARG A 261 -85.69 -0.28 -20.46
CA ARG A 261 -86.73 0.41 -19.68
C ARG A 261 -87.75 1.13 -20.57
N LEU A 262 -87.29 1.86 -21.58
CA LEU A 262 -88.15 2.54 -22.56
C LEU A 262 -88.94 1.53 -23.40
N LYS A 263 -88.35 0.41 -23.80
CA LYS A 263 -89.06 -0.68 -24.49
C LYS A 263 -90.14 -1.31 -23.61
N ASP A 264 -89.87 -1.51 -22.33
CA ASP A 264 -90.85 -2.03 -21.39
C ASP A 264 -91.98 -1.03 -21.16
N GLN A 265 -91.68 0.27 -21.05
CA GLN A 265 -92.68 1.34 -21.03
C GLN A 265 -93.48 1.39 -22.33
N LEU A 266 -92.84 1.22 -23.49
CA LEU A 266 -93.52 1.21 -24.78
C LEU A 266 -94.41 -0.03 -24.94
N ARG A 267 -93.97 -1.19 -24.43
CA ARG A 267 -94.77 -2.42 -24.37
C ARG A 267 -95.96 -2.27 -23.44
N GLN A 268 -95.79 -1.55 -22.33
CA GLN A 268 -96.87 -1.21 -21.40
C GLN A 268 -97.86 -0.22 -22.03
N ASN A 269 -97.39 0.71 -22.87
CA ASN A 269 -98.22 1.68 -23.59
C ASN A 269 -98.83 1.14 -24.90
N ARG A 270 -98.30 0.04 -25.46
CA ARG A 270 -98.75 -0.57 -26.73
C ARG A 270 -99.75 -1.70 -26.44
N HIS A 271 -100.94 -1.32 -25.97
CA HIS A 271 -102.18 -2.06 -26.25
C HIS A 271 -102.83 -1.44 -27.52
N PRO A 272 -103.55 -2.18 -28.38
CA PRO A 272 -103.53 -1.93 -29.81
C PRO A 272 -104.56 -0.87 -30.21
N LEU A 273 -104.10 0.15 -30.92
CA LEU A 273 -104.90 0.78 -31.96
C LEU A 273 -104.12 0.77 -33.28
N THR A 274 -104.86 0.30 -34.27
CA THR A 274 -104.59 0.09 -35.69
C THR A 274 -104.20 1.36 -36.43
N SER A 275 -103.37 1.22 -37.46
CA SER A 275 -103.68 1.53 -38.88
C SER A 275 -102.52 2.19 -39.63
N ASP A 276 -101.96 1.42 -40.57
CA ASP A 276 -101.58 1.77 -41.94
C ASP A 276 -101.13 3.20 -42.25
N THR A 277 -99.86 3.35 -42.63
CA THR A 277 -99.39 4.10 -43.81
C THR A 277 -97.86 4.05 -43.88
N ASN A 278 -97.27 3.26 -44.78
CA ASN A 278 -95.83 3.36 -45.06
C ASN A 278 -95.46 2.81 -46.44
N SER A 279 -95.49 3.69 -47.44
CA SER A 279 -94.90 3.43 -48.77
C SER A 279 -93.90 4.49 -49.21
N SER A 280 -93.70 5.58 -48.45
CA SER A 280 -92.71 6.64 -48.78
C SER A 280 -91.45 6.60 -47.91
N SER A 281 -91.45 5.88 -46.79
CA SER A 281 -90.29 5.75 -45.90
C SER A 281 -89.23 4.75 -46.41
N ASN A 282 -89.61 3.78 -47.24
CA ASN A 282 -88.68 2.73 -47.69
C ASN A 282 -87.53 3.26 -48.59
N LEU A 283 -87.74 4.30 -49.39
CA LEU A 283 -86.74 4.79 -50.34
C LEU A 283 -85.60 5.59 -49.66
N ALA A 284 -85.92 6.38 -48.63
CA ALA A 284 -84.95 7.14 -47.86
C ALA A 284 -84.07 6.24 -46.96
N TYR A 285 -84.64 5.17 -46.42
CA TYR A 285 -83.87 4.18 -45.65
C TYR A 285 -82.89 3.41 -46.55
N GLN A 286 -83.30 3.02 -47.76
CA GLN A 286 -82.45 2.28 -48.70
C GLN A 286 -81.25 3.10 -49.20
N GLN A 287 -81.45 4.40 -49.44
CA GLN A 287 -80.39 5.31 -49.87
C GLN A 287 -79.39 5.61 -48.74
N ASN A 288 -79.86 5.75 -47.49
CA ASN A 288 -78.99 5.98 -46.35
C ASN A 288 -78.16 4.74 -45.98
N THR A 289 -78.72 3.53 -46.16
CA THR A 289 -77.95 2.28 -46.01
C THR A 289 -76.89 2.12 -47.09
N ALA A 290 -77.16 2.48 -48.34
CA ALA A 290 -76.19 2.37 -49.44
C ALA A 290 -75.00 3.33 -49.29
N VAL A 291 -75.23 4.55 -48.80
CA VAL A 291 -74.16 5.51 -48.48
C VAL A 291 -73.32 5.01 -47.31
N SER A 292 -73.97 4.46 -46.28
CA SER A 292 -73.27 3.90 -45.13
C SER A 292 -72.42 2.68 -45.51
N THR A 293 -72.93 1.76 -46.36
CA THR A 293 -72.14 0.61 -46.84
C THR A 293 -70.94 1.06 -47.68
N MET A 294 -71.11 2.07 -48.52
CA MET A 294 -70.00 2.61 -49.33
C MET A 294 -68.95 3.34 -48.47
N GLN A 295 -69.36 3.96 -47.37
CA GLN A 295 -68.43 4.53 -46.38
C GLN A 295 -67.62 3.44 -45.67
N TRP A 296 -68.25 2.33 -45.27
CA TRP A 296 -67.55 1.19 -44.68
C TRP A 296 -66.59 0.52 -45.66
N GLU A 297 -66.98 0.36 -46.92
CA GLU A 297 -66.10 -0.17 -47.98
C GLU A 297 -64.87 0.73 -48.20
N LEU A 298 -65.06 2.05 -48.17
CA LEU A 298 -63.95 2.99 -48.27
C LEU A 298 -63.02 2.93 -47.05
N GLU A 299 -63.57 2.80 -45.84
CA GLU A 299 -62.77 2.68 -44.62
C GLU A 299 -61.98 1.35 -44.59
N ILE A 300 -62.59 0.25 -45.04
CA ILE A 300 -61.92 -1.04 -45.19
C ILE A 300 -60.78 -0.91 -46.22
N ALA A 301 -61.04 -0.33 -47.39
CA ALA A 301 -60.00 -0.13 -48.41
C ALA A 301 -58.86 0.77 -47.93
N GLN A 302 -59.15 1.80 -47.11
CA GLN A 302 -58.13 2.63 -46.48
C GLN A 302 -57.29 1.84 -45.47
N LYS A 303 -57.92 1.02 -44.62
CA LYS A 303 -57.20 0.18 -43.66
C LYS A 303 -56.37 -0.89 -44.37
N ASP A 304 -56.89 -1.51 -45.42
CA ASP A 304 -56.14 -2.48 -46.24
C ASP A 304 -54.91 -1.84 -46.91
N ALA A 305 -55.02 -0.59 -47.38
CA ALA A 305 -53.89 0.14 -47.93
C ALA A 305 -52.79 0.43 -46.89
N VAL A 306 -53.20 0.75 -45.65
CA VAL A 306 -52.27 0.97 -44.52
C VAL A 306 -51.63 -0.35 -44.09
N ILE A 307 -52.39 -1.45 -44.02
CA ILE A 307 -51.85 -2.79 -43.75
C ILE A 307 -50.82 -3.17 -44.81
N ALA A 308 -51.13 -2.99 -46.09
CA ALA A 308 -50.19 -3.26 -47.19
C ALA A 308 -48.95 -2.35 -47.17
N GLN A 309 -49.03 -1.15 -46.58
CA GLN A 309 -47.86 -0.31 -46.34
C GLN A 309 -47.01 -0.85 -45.19
N HIS A 310 -47.61 -1.25 -44.08
CA HIS A 310 -46.90 -1.84 -42.95
C HIS A 310 -46.26 -3.19 -43.30
N GLU A 311 -46.92 -4.03 -44.10
CA GLU A 311 -46.32 -5.27 -44.60
C GLU A 311 -45.06 -5.02 -45.43
N ARG A 312 -45.07 -3.99 -46.28
CA ARG A 312 -43.88 -3.56 -47.04
C ARG A 312 -42.77 -3.02 -46.15
N GLU A 313 -43.12 -2.25 -45.12
CA GLU A 313 -42.17 -1.74 -44.12
C GLU A 313 -41.53 -2.89 -43.33
N ILE A 314 -42.33 -3.86 -42.88
CA ILE A 314 -41.86 -5.06 -42.18
C ILE A 314 -40.92 -5.86 -43.07
N LEU A 315 -41.28 -6.10 -44.34
CA LEU A 315 -40.42 -6.82 -45.28
C LEU A 315 -39.10 -6.08 -45.52
N ARG A 316 -39.14 -4.75 -45.65
CA ARG A 316 -37.94 -3.92 -45.78
C ARG A 316 -37.06 -4.01 -44.53
N LEU A 317 -37.64 -3.91 -43.35
CA LEU A 317 -36.92 -4.05 -42.09
C LEU A 317 -36.31 -5.45 -41.94
N GLN A 318 -37.07 -6.49 -42.30
CA GLN A 318 -36.60 -7.86 -42.26
C GLN A 318 -35.42 -8.09 -43.22
N ASP A 319 -35.45 -7.50 -44.42
CA ASP A 319 -34.34 -7.54 -45.38
C ASP A 319 -33.11 -6.79 -44.85
N THR A 320 -33.29 -5.61 -44.23
CA THR A 320 -32.17 -4.88 -43.59
C THR A 320 -31.56 -5.65 -42.42
N MET A 321 -32.38 -6.30 -41.58
CA MET A 321 -31.92 -7.15 -40.48
C MET A 321 -31.21 -8.40 -40.99
N ALA A 322 -31.69 -9.01 -42.08
CA ALA A 322 -31.04 -10.13 -42.74
C ALA A 322 -29.68 -9.72 -43.33
N GLY A 323 -29.60 -8.54 -43.96
CA GLY A 323 -28.36 -7.96 -44.46
C GLY A 323 -27.34 -7.70 -43.34
N GLN A 324 -27.78 -7.10 -42.22
CA GLN A 324 -26.93 -6.91 -41.04
C GLN A 324 -26.46 -8.24 -40.45
N THR A 325 -27.35 -9.22 -40.33
CA THR A 325 -27.01 -10.56 -39.82
C THR A 325 -25.97 -11.23 -40.72
N SER A 326 -26.15 -11.15 -42.05
CA SER A 326 -25.18 -11.68 -43.01
C SER A 326 -23.83 -10.95 -42.93
N HIS A 327 -23.83 -9.63 -42.74
CA HIS A 327 -22.61 -8.84 -42.60
C HIS A 327 -21.82 -9.26 -41.34
N TRP A 328 -22.47 -9.31 -40.18
CA TRP A 328 -21.83 -9.74 -38.94
C TRP A 328 -21.39 -11.21 -39.00
N THR A 329 -22.18 -12.08 -39.63
CA THR A 329 -21.79 -13.49 -39.83
C THR A 329 -20.54 -13.61 -40.70
N ALA A 330 -20.44 -12.82 -41.77
CA ALA A 330 -19.25 -12.78 -42.61
C ALA A 330 -18.03 -12.26 -41.85
N GLN A 331 -18.18 -11.24 -41.01
CA GLN A 331 -17.09 -10.70 -40.20
C GLN A 331 -16.62 -11.69 -39.13
N VAL A 332 -17.54 -12.37 -38.45
CA VAL A 332 -17.21 -13.44 -37.51
C VAL A 332 -16.46 -14.56 -38.22
N THR A 333 -16.93 -14.99 -39.39
CA THR A 333 -16.25 -16.03 -40.18
C THR A 333 -14.85 -15.59 -40.61
N ALA A 334 -14.67 -14.33 -41.03
CA ALA A 334 -13.37 -13.78 -41.39
C ALA A 334 -12.40 -13.72 -40.21
N LEU A 335 -12.87 -13.26 -39.04
CA LEU A 335 -12.09 -13.29 -37.80
C LEU A 335 -11.75 -14.71 -37.37
N GLN A 336 -12.66 -15.65 -37.56
CA GLN A 336 -12.44 -17.06 -37.25
C GLN A 336 -11.40 -17.67 -38.18
N CYS A 337 -11.43 -17.36 -39.47
CA CYS A 337 -10.37 -17.71 -40.42
C CYS A 337 -9.01 -17.09 -40.04
N GLN A 338 -8.99 -15.83 -39.58
CA GLN A 338 -7.76 -15.18 -39.12
C GLN A 338 -7.21 -15.83 -37.83
N VAL A 339 -8.08 -16.24 -36.91
CA VAL A 339 -7.69 -16.98 -35.71
C VAL A 339 -7.16 -18.37 -36.08
N THR A 340 -7.78 -19.07 -37.04
CA THR A 340 -7.25 -20.35 -37.53
C THR A 340 -5.90 -20.20 -38.22
N GLU A 341 -5.72 -19.15 -39.03
CA GLU A 341 -4.44 -18.84 -39.68
C GLU A 341 -3.33 -18.52 -38.66
N LEU A 342 -3.67 -17.78 -37.60
CA LEU A 342 -2.76 -17.53 -36.48
C LEU A 342 -2.48 -18.79 -35.65
N SER A 343 -3.43 -19.71 -35.55
CA SER A 343 -3.26 -20.97 -34.82
C SER A 343 -2.47 -22.01 -35.60
N ASP A 344 -2.55 -21.99 -36.93
CA ASP A 344 -1.77 -22.85 -37.84
C ASP A 344 -0.34 -22.33 -38.04
N ARG A 345 -0.03 -21.12 -37.54
CA ARG A 345 1.33 -20.58 -37.55
C ARG A 345 2.22 -21.48 -36.67
N PRO A 346 3.26 -22.11 -37.22
CA PRO A 346 4.08 -23.06 -36.49
C PRO A 346 4.64 -22.39 -35.23
N THR A 347 4.44 -23.02 -34.08
CA THR A 347 4.88 -22.52 -32.77
C THR A 347 6.40 -22.33 -32.79
N VAL A 348 6.93 -21.42 -31.95
CA VAL A 348 8.39 -21.21 -31.80
C VAL A 348 9.13 -22.55 -31.57
N ALA A 349 8.50 -23.52 -30.91
CA ALA A 349 9.02 -24.88 -30.75
C ALA A 349 9.21 -25.65 -32.08
N ALA A 350 8.35 -25.44 -33.07
CA ALA A 350 8.49 -26.02 -34.41
C ALA A 350 9.61 -25.34 -35.22
N TYR A 351 9.80 -24.03 -35.03
CA TYR A 351 10.96 -23.32 -35.58
C TYR A 351 12.26 -23.73 -34.87
N GLU A 352 12.27 -23.92 -33.55
CA GLU A 352 13.41 -24.44 -32.79
C GLU A 352 13.74 -25.88 -33.16
N GLN A 353 12.74 -26.73 -33.42
CA GLN A 353 12.94 -28.09 -33.96
C GLN A 353 13.49 -28.07 -35.39
N ALA A 354 12.98 -27.20 -36.26
CA ALA A 354 13.49 -27.05 -37.63
C ALA A 354 14.94 -26.52 -37.63
N LEU A 355 15.27 -25.58 -36.73
CA LEU A 355 16.62 -25.05 -36.56
C LEU A 355 17.57 -26.11 -35.96
N ALA A 356 17.07 -26.97 -35.05
CA ALA A 356 17.82 -28.10 -34.50
C ALA A 356 18.07 -29.21 -35.54
N LEU A 357 17.12 -29.43 -36.46
CA LEU A 357 17.28 -30.36 -37.59
C LEU A 357 18.23 -29.80 -38.66
N GLN A 358 18.31 -28.48 -38.84
CA GLN A 358 19.27 -27.82 -39.74
C GLN A 358 20.71 -27.79 -39.19
N ALA A 359 20.89 -28.00 -37.89
CA ALA A 359 22.20 -28.05 -37.23
C ALA A 359 22.92 -29.41 -37.33
N SER A 360 22.31 -30.43 -37.97
CA SER A 360 23.00 -31.67 -38.34
C SER A 360 23.49 -31.60 -39.79
N PRO A 361 24.81 -31.61 -40.06
CA PRO A 361 25.32 -31.74 -41.41
C PRO A 361 25.28 -33.21 -41.83
N HIS A 362 24.80 -33.43 -43.06
CA HIS A 362 24.58 -34.71 -43.76
C HIS A 362 23.24 -35.39 -43.43
N GLN A 363 22.24 -35.27 -44.31
CA GLN A 363 22.05 -36.19 -45.45
C GLN A 363 20.77 -35.84 -46.25
N GLN A 364 20.93 -35.79 -47.58
CA GLN A 364 19.90 -35.97 -48.63
C GLN A 364 18.82 -34.89 -48.87
N VAL A 365 19.13 -34.13 -49.93
CA VAL A 365 18.20 -33.48 -50.86
C VAL A 365 17.23 -34.51 -51.47
N ALA A 366 15.92 -34.25 -51.39
CA ALA A 366 14.96 -34.38 -52.49
C ALA A 366 13.52 -34.22 -51.96
N GLY A 367 12.81 -33.16 -52.36
CA GLY A 367 11.35 -33.15 -52.26
C GLY A 367 10.70 -31.78 -52.12
N LEU A 368 10.18 -31.30 -53.25
CA LEU A 368 8.95 -30.51 -53.36
C LEU A 368 9.07 -28.98 -53.22
N THR A 369 9.50 -28.41 -54.33
CA THR A 369 8.99 -27.18 -54.95
C THR A 369 7.46 -27.04 -54.86
N SER A 370 6.95 -26.16 -54.00
CA SER A 370 5.61 -25.55 -54.13
C SER A 370 5.42 -24.36 -53.18
N VAL A 371 6.23 -23.30 -53.29
CA VAL A 371 5.99 -22.04 -52.55
C VAL A 371 6.47 -20.82 -53.34
N GLU A 372 6.11 -20.67 -54.62
CA GLU A 372 6.59 -19.50 -55.41
C GLU A 372 5.70 -18.25 -55.35
N ALA A 373 4.60 -18.25 -54.58
CA ALA A 373 3.66 -17.11 -54.55
C ALA A 373 3.79 -16.17 -53.32
N SER A 374 4.61 -16.48 -52.32
CA SER A 374 4.66 -15.71 -51.05
C SER A 374 5.89 -14.80 -50.87
N TYR A 375 6.82 -14.76 -51.83
CA TYR A 375 8.16 -14.18 -51.63
C TYR A 375 8.31 -12.67 -51.87
N SER A 376 7.25 -11.91 -52.14
CA SER A 376 7.38 -10.47 -52.44
C SER A 376 7.23 -9.56 -51.20
N THR A 377 6.27 -9.87 -50.33
CA THR A 377 6.03 -9.12 -49.07
C THR A 377 7.03 -9.48 -47.97
N ASP A 378 7.56 -10.71 -48.02
CA ASP A 378 8.53 -11.21 -47.04
C ASP A 378 9.91 -10.55 -47.23
N LYS A 379 10.31 -10.19 -48.46
CA LYS A 379 11.56 -9.46 -48.71
C LYS A 379 11.55 -8.05 -48.14
N GLY A 380 10.42 -7.34 -48.22
CA GLY A 380 10.30 -5.98 -47.70
C GLY A 380 10.36 -5.92 -46.17
N LEU A 381 9.67 -6.84 -45.48
CA LEU A 381 9.75 -6.94 -44.03
C LEU A 381 11.10 -7.44 -43.55
N ASN A 382 11.73 -8.42 -44.23
CA ASN A 382 13.05 -8.89 -43.85
C ASN A 382 14.14 -7.83 -44.05
N VAL A 383 14.04 -6.98 -45.08
CA VAL A 383 14.95 -5.84 -45.26
C VAL A 383 14.76 -4.80 -44.16
N MET A 384 13.52 -4.50 -43.75
CA MET A 384 13.25 -3.53 -42.68
C MET A 384 13.64 -4.07 -41.28
N ILE A 385 13.44 -5.36 -41.02
CA ILE A 385 13.89 -6.02 -39.79
C ILE A 385 15.43 -6.07 -39.76
N SER A 386 16.08 -6.37 -40.89
CA SER A 386 17.54 -6.35 -41.01
C SER A 386 18.10 -4.94 -40.82
N ASP A 387 17.43 -3.90 -41.34
CA ASP A 387 17.85 -2.51 -41.18
C ASP A 387 17.68 -2.04 -39.73
N LEU A 388 16.55 -2.37 -39.09
CA LEU A 388 16.34 -2.12 -37.65
C LEU A 388 17.34 -2.87 -36.77
N GLN A 389 17.70 -4.11 -37.12
CA GLN A 389 18.74 -4.87 -36.42
C GLN A 389 20.12 -4.24 -36.62
N ALA A 390 20.45 -3.79 -37.83
CA ALA A 390 21.70 -3.08 -38.11
C ALA A 390 21.77 -1.74 -37.33
N GLN A 391 20.66 -1.01 -37.26
CA GLN A 391 20.56 0.25 -36.53
C GLN A 391 20.70 0.05 -35.01
N LEU A 392 20.09 -1.00 -34.45
CA LEU A 392 20.23 -1.37 -33.05
C LEU A 392 21.67 -1.78 -32.70
N VAL A 393 22.33 -2.55 -33.58
CA VAL A 393 23.73 -2.94 -33.41
C VAL A 393 24.67 -1.73 -33.52
N ALA A 394 24.43 -0.83 -34.47
CA ALA A 394 25.18 0.42 -34.60
C ALA A 394 25.01 1.32 -33.37
N GLN A 395 23.79 1.43 -32.84
CA GLN A 395 23.51 2.20 -31.63
C GLN A 395 24.19 1.57 -30.40
N LYS A 396 24.15 0.25 -30.27
CA LYS A 396 24.84 -0.48 -29.20
C LYS A 396 26.37 -0.26 -29.27
N HIS A 397 26.95 -0.35 -30.47
CA HIS A 397 28.38 -0.11 -30.68
C HIS A 397 28.77 1.34 -30.37
N MET A 398 27.93 2.32 -30.72
CA MET A 398 28.13 3.72 -30.37
C MET A 398 28.06 3.95 -28.85
N HIS A 399 27.10 3.34 -28.16
CA HIS A 399 27.06 3.43 -26.70
C HIS A 399 28.27 2.74 -26.05
N GLU A 400 28.67 1.57 -26.55
CA GLU A 400 29.85 0.86 -26.06
C GLU A 400 31.15 1.66 -26.28
N SER A 401 31.29 2.36 -27.41
CA SER A 401 32.45 3.22 -27.65
C SER A 401 32.45 4.46 -26.74
N THR A 402 31.30 5.09 -26.50
CA THR A 402 31.20 6.21 -25.55
C THR A 402 31.51 5.81 -24.12
N VAL A 403 31.08 4.62 -23.69
CA VAL A 403 31.40 4.06 -22.37
C VAL A 403 32.90 3.82 -22.26
N LYS A 404 33.53 3.15 -23.24
CA LYS A 404 34.99 2.96 -23.26
C LYS A 404 35.75 4.29 -23.25
N GLN A 405 35.24 5.32 -23.93
CA GLN A 405 35.86 6.64 -23.94
C GLN A 405 35.76 7.34 -22.59
N LEU A 406 34.63 7.21 -21.88
CA LEU A 406 34.46 7.70 -20.51
C LEU A 406 35.32 6.93 -19.51
N GLU A 407 35.46 5.62 -19.66
CA GLU A 407 36.34 4.79 -18.84
C GLU A 407 37.81 5.20 -19.00
N LEU A 408 38.27 5.43 -20.24
CA LEU A 408 39.63 5.90 -20.52
C LEU A 408 39.86 7.32 -19.99
N ALA A 409 38.89 8.22 -20.13
CA ALA A 409 38.96 9.57 -19.56
C ALA A 409 39.03 9.53 -18.03
N ASN A 410 38.22 8.68 -17.39
CA ASN A 410 38.23 8.50 -15.94
C ASN A 410 39.57 7.90 -15.47
N ALA A 411 40.09 6.87 -16.14
CA ALA A 411 41.40 6.30 -15.86
C ALA A 411 42.54 7.33 -15.99
N ALA A 412 42.48 8.20 -17.01
CA ALA A 412 43.43 9.29 -17.17
C ALA A 412 43.35 10.33 -16.04
N THR A 413 42.13 10.67 -15.59
CA THR A 413 41.96 11.58 -14.44
C THR A 413 42.49 10.97 -13.15
N VAL A 414 42.22 9.68 -12.89
CA VAL A 414 42.73 8.96 -11.72
C VAL A 414 44.26 8.90 -11.76
N SER A 415 44.86 8.59 -12.91
CA SER A 415 46.32 8.59 -13.08
C SER A 415 46.94 9.97 -12.80
N ARG A 416 46.27 11.05 -13.24
CA ARG A 416 46.69 12.43 -12.92
C ARG A 416 46.60 12.71 -11.42
N HIS A 417 45.55 12.26 -10.75
CA HIS A 417 45.42 12.40 -9.30
C HIS A 417 46.50 11.64 -8.54
N VAL A 418 46.81 10.40 -8.95
CA VAL A 418 47.89 9.59 -8.37
C VAL A 418 49.26 10.26 -8.57
N SER A 419 49.53 10.81 -9.77
CA SER A 419 50.78 11.53 -10.04
C SER A 419 50.92 12.78 -9.16
N VAL A 420 49.84 13.54 -8.94
CA VAL A 420 49.86 14.71 -8.05
C VAL A 420 50.06 14.30 -6.60
N ILE A 421 49.43 13.22 -6.15
CA ILE A 421 49.63 12.67 -4.79
C ILE A 421 51.09 12.26 -4.61
N ALA A 422 51.67 11.54 -5.56
CA ALA A 422 53.08 11.14 -5.51
C ALA A 422 54.05 12.34 -5.51
N GLN A 423 53.75 13.42 -6.24
CA GLN A 423 54.53 14.66 -6.19
C GLN A 423 54.42 15.35 -4.84
N LEU A 424 53.24 15.34 -4.21
CA LEU A 424 53.03 15.91 -2.88
C LEU A 424 53.70 15.09 -1.78
N GLU A 425 53.69 13.76 -1.90
CA GLU A 425 54.40 12.84 -0.99
C GLU A 425 55.92 13.02 -1.12
N SER A 426 56.45 13.10 -2.35
CA SER A 426 57.87 13.36 -2.59
C SER A 426 58.31 14.73 -2.06
N ALA A 427 57.50 15.77 -2.23
CA ALA A 427 57.80 17.11 -1.69
C ALA A 427 57.72 17.15 -0.15
N LEU A 428 56.88 16.31 0.45
CA LEU A 428 56.77 16.16 1.90
C LEU A 428 57.98 15.41 2.47
N ASP A 429 58.45 14.37 1.78
CA ASP A 429 59.68 13.64 2.16
C ASP A 429 60.93 14.52 1.99
N GLU A 430 61.00 15.36 0.95
CA GLU A 430 62.10 16.35 0.76
C GLU A 430 62.10 17.42 1.88
N ALA A 431 60.92 17.83 2.34
CA ALA A 431 60.76 18.73 3.50
C ALA A 431 61.09 18.05 4.85
N LEU A 432 60.93 16.72 4.92
CA LEU A 432 61.24 15.94 6.12
C LEU A 432 62.75 15.62 6.20
N ASP A 433 63.40 15.31 5.07
CA ASP A 433 64.85 15.07 5.01
C ASP A 433 65.67 16.34 5.28
N THR A 434 65.16 17.51 4.89
CA THR A 434 65.76 18.82 5.25
C THR A 434 65.62 19.15 6.74
N THR A 435 64.70 18.52 7.45
CA THR A 435 64.48 18.70 8.90
C THR A 435 65.31 17.72 9.74
N THR A 436 65.80 16.62 9.17
CA THR A 436 66.39 15.50 9.94
C THR A 436 67.92 15.49 10.00
N ARG A 437 68.63 16.37 9.25
CA ARG A 437 70.09 16.52 9.40
C ARG A 437 70.45 17.71 10.30
N LYS A 438 70.56 17.40 11.58
CA LYS A 438 71.13 18.24 12.64
C LYS A 438 72.64 18.42 12.40
N ASP A 439 73.08 19.67 12.29
CA ASP A 439 74.25 20.22 12.99
C ASP A 439 74.15 21.75 13.06
N MET A 440 74.32 22.29 14.28
CA MET A 440 74.24 23.71 14.69
C MET A 440 75.40 24.56 14.12
N PRO A 441 75.29 25.91 13.93
CA PRO A 441 75.07 26.83 15.06
C PRO A 441 74.18 28.07 14.81
N SER A 442 73.66 28.55 15.94
CA SER A 442 73.18 29.90 16.27
C SER A 442 73.52 31.01 15.25
N SER A 443 72.49 31.61 14.61
CA SER A 443 72.41 33.06 14.31
C SER A 443 71.26 33.44 13.34
N ILE A 444 70.10 32.76 13.35
CA ILE A 444 68.96 33.19 12.50
C ILE A 444 67.63 33.03 13.27
N LEU A 445 67.62 33.43 14.54
CA LEU A 445 66.39 33.63 15.32
C LEU A 445 66.21 35.10 15.75
N GLY A 446 67.14 35.98 15.32
CA GLY A 446 67.11 37.41 15.62
C GLY A 446 66.59 38.31 14.49
N ASP A 447 66.57 37.83 13.23
CA ASP A 447 66.36 38.70 12.06
C ASP A 447 65.02 38.48 11.32
N VAL A 448 64.21 37.48 11.71
CA VAL A 448 62.89 37.20 11.09
C VAL A 448 61.72 37.64 12.00
N LEU A 449 62.01 38.27 13.14
CA LEU A 449 61.02 38.97 13.96
C LEU A 449 60.91 40.47 13.62
N GLY A 450 61.54 40.91 12.54
CA GLY A 450 61.54 42.31 12.10
C GLY A 450 61.05 42.48 10.66
N SER A 451 59.78 42.87 10.53
CA SER A 451 59.22 43.60 9.38
C SER A 451 58.71 42.78 8.15
N SER A 452 57.37 42.84 7.97
CA SER A 452 56.64 42.91 6.69
C SER A 452 56.08 41.65 5.97
N ASN A 453 55.87 40.49 6.60
CA ASN A 453 55.22 39.35 5.89
C ASN A 453 54.08 38.58 6.61
N GLY A 454 53.68 38.93 7.84
CA GLY A 454 52.60 38.22 8.57
C GLY A 454 51.24 38.20 7.85
N ASP A 455 50.99 39.16 6.96
CA ASP A 455 49.78 39.21 6.15
C ASP A 455 49.77 38.17 5.01
N LYS A 456 50.95 37.74 4.52
CA LYS A 456 51.05 36.70 3.48
C LYS A 456 50.83 35.29 4.04
N ASP A 457 51.37 35.00 5.22
CA ASP A 457 51.17 33.69 5.88
C ASP A 457 49.72 33.53 6.36
N ALA A 458 49.10 34.60 6.87
CA ALA A 458 47.67 34.60 7.20
C ALA A 458 46.79 34.35 5.95
N LYS A 459 47.13 34.98 4.81
CA LYS A 459 46.45 34.76 3.53
C LYS A 459 46.66 33.33 3.01
N LEU A 460 47.86 32.76 3.13
CA LEU A 460 48.15 31.39 2.72
C LEU A 460 47.33 30.38 3.54
N VAL A 461 47.27 30.54 4.86
CA VAL A 461 46.48 29.67 5.75
C VAL A 461 44.97 29.82 5.47
N ALA A 462 44.49 31.03 5.15
CA ALA A 462 43.10 31.26 4.75
C ALA A 462 42.77 30.55 3.42
N ILE A 463 43.66 30.60 2.43
CA ILE A 463 43.50 29.91 1.15
C ILE A 463 43.48 28.40 1.35
N ILE A 464 44.38 27.85 2.18
CA ILE A 464 44.43 26.41 2.48
C ILE A 464 43.16 25.95 3.21
N ARG A 465 42.67 26.72 4.18
CA ARG A 465 41.37 26.43 4.84
C ARG A 465 40.23 26.43 3.82
N GLN A 466 40.20 27.42 2.94
CA GLN A 466 39.17 27.50 1.90
C GLN A 466 39.25 26.34 0.90
N GLN A 467 40.45 25.92 0.50
CA GLN A 467 40.65 24.76 -0.37
C GLN A 467 40.23 23.45 0.31
N ARG A 468 40.57 23.27 1.59
CA ARG A 468 40.12 22.15 2.41
C ARG A 468 38.59 22.12 2.52
N ASP A 469 37.97 23.27 2.73
CA ASP A 469 36.51 23.36 2.88
C ASP A 469 35.81 23.04 1.55
N ARG A 470 36.35 23.54 0.42
CA ARG A 470 35.89 23.13 -0.93
C ARG A 470 36.07 21.64 -1.20
N ALA A 471 37.17 21.04 -0.73
CA ALA A 471 37.42 19.60 -0.88
C ALA A 471 36.44 18.78 -0.04
N LYS A 472 36.13 19.21 1.18
CA LYS A 472 35.08 18.60 2.02
C LYS A 472 33.70 18.71 1.39
N ASP A 473 33.37 19.83 0.77
CA ASP A 473 32.08 20.00 0.09
C ASP A 473 31.99 19.11 -1.16
N LYS A 474 33.08 18.97 -1.92
CA LYS A 474 33.14 18.02 -3.04
C LYS A 474 33.03 16.57 -2.56
N LEU A 475 33.67 16.21 -1.44
CA LEU A 475 33.55 14.88 -0.85
C LEU A 475 32.10 14.58 -0.47
N LYS A 476 31.43 15.50 0.23
CA LYS A 476 30.01 15.38 0.57
C LYS A 476 29.13 15.25 -0.67
N HIS A 477 29.43 16.00 -1.73
CA HIS A 477 28.67 15.93 -2.98
C HIS A 477 28.83 14.56 -3.67
N VAL A 478 30.06 14.06 -3.75
CA VAL A 478 30.37 12.75 -4.32
C VAL A 478 29.78 11.62 -3.47
N GLU A 479 29.82 11.71 -2.14
CA GLU A 479 29.15 10.77 -1.25
C GLU A 479 27.64 10.77 -1.46
N ALA A 480 27.03 11.94 -1.64
CA ALA A 480 25.60 12.04 -1.95
C ALA A 480 25.26 11.46 -3.33
N GLU A 481 26.11 11.66 -4.35
CA GLU A 481 25.96 11.04 -5.66
C GLU A 481 26.12 9.52 -5.62
N LEU A 482 27.09 9.02 -4.85
CA LEU A 482 27.29 7.59 -4.62
C LEU A 482 26.05 6.97 -3.95
N HIS A 483 25.51 7.61 -2.91
CA HIS A 483 24.28 7.15 -2.26
C HIS A 483 23.08 7.14 -3.22
N ARG A 484 22.93 8.16 -4.07
CA ARG A 484 21.88 8.18 -5.11
C ARG A 484 22.06 7.07 -6.14
N ALA A 485 23.29 6.83 -6.60
CA ALA A 485 23.59 5.77 -7.56
C ALA A 485 23.32 4.38 -6.97
N VAL A 486 23.69 4.14 -5.70
CA VAL A 486 23.39 2.89 -4.99
C VAL A 486 21.89 2.68 -4.82
N ALA A 487 21.14 3.72 -4.44
CA ALA A 487 19.69 3.66 -4.34
C ALA A 487 19.02 3.35 -5.69
N ALA A 488 19.49 3.98 -6.77
CA ALA A 488 19.01 3.71 -8.13
C ALA A 488 19.31 2.27 -8.57
N ALA A 489 20.50 1.76 -8.27
CA ALA A 489 20.88 0.37 -8.56
C ALA A 489 20.01 -0.64 -7.78
N GLN A 490 19.72 -0.37 -6.50
CA GLN A 490 18.82 -1.19 -5.70
C GLN A 490 17.39 -1.17 -6.24
N ALA A 491 16.87 0.01 -6.62
CA ALA A 491 15.55 0.14 -7.24
C ALA A 491 15.45 -0.56 -8.61
N ALA A 492 16.51 -0.53 -9.41
CA ALA A 492 16.58 -1.28 -10.66
C ALA A 492 16.59 -2.80 -10.39
N SER A 493 17.33 -3.26 -9.37
CA SER A 493 17.38 -4.68 -8.98
C SER A 493 16.05 -5.20 -8.44
N THR A 494 15.31 -4.41 -7.66
CA THR A 494 13.97 -4.81 -7.18
C THR A 494 12.96 -4.86 -8.33
N ARG A 495 13.01 -3.90 -9.25
CA ARG A 495 12.17 -3.89 -10.45
C ARG A 495 12.48 -5.07 -11.37
N LEU A 496 13.75 -5.45 -11.51
CA LEU A 496 14.15 -6.61 -12.29
C LEU A 496 13.60 -7.90 -11.68
N ARG A 497 13.71 -8.09 -10.35
CA ARG A 497 13.07 -9.22 -9.65
C ARG A 497 11.55 -9.23 -9.79
N GLN A 498 10.91 -8.07 -9.71
CA GLN A 498 9.47 -7.98 -9.91
C GLN A 498 9.07 -8.39 -11.33
N LEU A 499 9.79 -7.91 -12.35
CA LEU A 499 9.57 -8.28 -13.74
C LEU A 499 9.86 -9.77 -13.99
N GLU A 500 10.86 -10.36 -13.33
CA GLU A 500 11.09 -11.81 -13.38
C GLU A 500 9.89 -12.59 -12.83
N VAL A 501 9.34 -12.17 -11.68
CA VAL A 501 8.15 -12.80 -11.08
C VAL A 501 6.93 -12.63 -11.99
N GLU A 502 6.70 -11.44 -12.52
CA GLU A 502 5.59 -11.15 -13.43
C GLU A 502 5.72 -11.92 -14.77
N ASN A 503 6.94 -12.06 -15.29
CA ASN A 503 7.21 -12.82 -16.51
C ASN A 503 6.98 -14.32 -16.29
N VAL A 504 7.43 -14.88 -15.16
CA VAL A 504 7.12 -16.25 -14.76
C VAL A 504 5.60 -16.45 -14.62
N ASP A 505 4.88 -15.53 -13.98
CA ASP A 505 3.42 -15.59 -13.88
C ASP A 505 2.73 -15.52 -15.25
N LEU A 506 3.22 -14.68 -16.16
CA LEU A 506 2.69 -14.56 -17.52
C LEU A 506 2.93 -15.83 -18.33
N VAL A 507 4.12 -16.43 -18.24
CA VAL A 507 4.44 -17.72 -18.87
C VAL A 507 3.55 -18.83 -18.33
N HIS A 508 3.28 -18.83 -17.02
CA HIS A 508 2.39 -19.80 -16.39
C HIS A 508 0.93 -19.59 -16.83
N LYS A 509 0.46 -18.34 -16.94
CA LYS A 509 -0.86 -18.00 -17.50
C LYS A 509 -0.97 -18.39 -18.96
N MET A 510 0.04 -18.10 -19.79
CA MET A 510 0.07 -18.52 -21.19
C MET A 510 0.07 -20.04 -21.32
N ARG A 511 0.83 -20.76 -20.47
CA ARG A 511 0.82 -22.23 -20.45
C ARG A 511 -0.54 -22.77 -20.00
N TYR A 512 -1.19 -22.15 -19.02
CA TYR A 512 -2.53 -22.52 -18.56
C TYR A 512 -3.58 -22.30 -19.66
N VAL A 513 -3.58 -21.13 -20.30
CA VAL A 513 -4.48 -20.81 -21.43
C VAL A 513 -4.20 -21.74 -22.61
N SER A 514 -2.93 -22.01 -22.93
CA SER A 514 -2.54 -22.96 -23.98
C SER A 514 -2.98 -24.39 -23.65
N SER A 515 -2.88 -24.83 -22.39
CA SER A 515 -3.39 -26.14 -21.94
C SER A 515 -4.92 -26.22 -21.96
N THR A 516 -5.61 -25.09 -21.78
CA THR A 516 -7.07 -25.03 -21.89
C THR A 516 -7.52 -25.03 -23.36
N ASN A 517 -6.67 -24.54 -24.27
CA ASN A 517 -6.91 -24.52 -25.72
C ASN A 517 -6.52 -25.85 -26.41
N GLN A 518 -5.59 -26.63 -25.84
CA GLN A 518 -5.32 -28.01 -26.24
C GLN A 518 -6.32 -28.97 -25.59
N ARG A 519 -7.45 -29.17 -26.26
CA ARG A 519 -8.59 -30.00 -25.82
C ARG A 519 -8.32 -31.52 -25.85
N GLY A 520 -7.08 -31.97 -25.58
CA GLY A 520 -6.63 -33.34 -25.81
C GLY A 520 -5.91 -34.06 -24.66
N ASP A 521 -5.41 -33.38 -23.63
CA ASP A 521 -4.62 -34.05 -22.57
C ASP A 521 -5.07 -33.64 -21.16
N LEU A 522 -5.99 -34.41 -20.57
CA LEU A 522 -6.66 -34.15 -19.29
C LEU A 522 -5.80 -34.45 -18.04
N GLU A 523 -4.59 -34.99 -18.21
CA GLU A 523 -3.69 -35.38 -17.12
C GLU A 523 -2.72 -34.25 -16.73
N THR A 524 -2.15 -33.50 -17.69
CA THR A 524 -1.19 -32.41 -17.45
C THR A 524 -1.84 -31.11 -16.93
N GLY A 525 -3.10 -30.87 -17.26
CA GLY A 525 -3.88 -29.72 -16.78
C GLY A 525 -4.18 -29.76 -15.27
N LYS A 526 -4.41 -30.96 -14.70
CA LYS A 526 -4.68 -31.13 -13.26
C LYS A 526 -3.47 -30.85 -12.39
N HIS A 527 -2.27 -31.24 -12.83
CA HIS A 527 -1.04 -30.96 -12.08
C HIS A 527 -0.70 -29.46 -12.10
N SER A 528 -0.96 -28.79 -13.23
CA SER A 528 -0.75 -27.35 -13.40
C SER A 528 -1.77 -26.51 -12.62
N SER A 529 -3.05 -26.92 -12.58
CA SER A 529 -4.06 -26.25 -11.76
C SER A 529 -3.81 -26.47 -10.27
N SER A 530 -3.38 -27.68 -9.87
CA SER A 530 -3.02 -27.99 -8.48
C SER A 530 -1.83 -27.15 -7.99
N LEU A 531 -0.81 -26.94 -8.82
CA LEU A 531 0.33 -26.07 -8.48
C LEU A 531 -0.06 -24.58 -8.40
N TYR A 532 -1.01 -24.15 -9.23
CA TYR A 532 -1.58 -22.79 -9.18
C TYR A 532 -2.42 -22.58 -7.92
N GLU A 533 -3.30 -23.53 -7.60
CA GLU A 533 -4.19 -23.49 -6.45
C GLU A 533 -3.40 -23.57 -5.14
N ALA A 534 -2.35 -24.39 -5.06
CA ALA A 534 -1.46 -24.47 -3.90
C ALA A 534 -0.64 -23.19 -3.64
N ARG A 535 -0.35 -22.39 -4.68
CA ARG A 535 0.40 -21.12 -4.52
C ARG A 535 -0.50 -19.92 -4.28
N MET A 536 -1.74 -19.94 -4.79
CA MET A 536 -2.75 -18.89 -4.60
C MET A 536 -3.61 -19.08 -3.35
N ASN A 537 -3.56 -20.24 -2.68
CA ASN A 537 -4.34 -20.46 -1.47
C ASN A 537 -3.74 -19.69 -0.27
N PRO A 538 -4.43 -18.65 0.27
CA PRO A 538 -3.92 -17.85 1.37
C PRO A 538 -3.70 -18.68 2.65
N PHE A 539 -4.38 -19.83 2.79
CA PHE A 539 -4.21 -20.72 3.93
C PHE A 539 -2.92 -21.53 3.89
N ASP A 540 -2.41 -21.89 2.71
CA ASP A 540 -1.13 -22.59 2.60
C ASP A 540 0.04 -21.65 2.83
N GLN A 541 -0.06 -20.40 2.37
CA GLN A 541 0.90 -19.35 2.72
C GLN A 541 0.89 -19.08 4.23
N PHE A 542 -0.30 -18.99 4.84
CA PHE A 542 -0.43 -18.83 6.28
C PHE A 542 0.15 -20.02 7.05
N LYS A 543 -0.12 -21.26 6.61
CA LYS A 543 0.44 -22.48 7.22
C LYS A 543 1.96 -22.55 7.08
N GLN A 544 2.51 -22.10 5.94
CA GLN A 544 3.96 -21.97 5.75
C GLN A 544 4.56 -20.92 6.70
N MET A 545 3.93 -19.74 6.81
CA MET A 545 4.37 -18.68 7.73
C MET A 545 4.25 -19.10 9.19
N GLU A 546 3.18 -19.79 9.58
CA GLU A 546 2.97 -20.32 10.92
C GLU A 546 3.98 -21.44 11.24
N SER A 547 4.28 -22.31 10.28
CA SER A 547 5.32 -23.34 10.44
C SER A 547 6.72 -22.72 10.56
N ALA A 548 7.01 -21.63 9.84
CA ALA A 548 8.24 -20.88 9.95
C ALA A 548 8.35 -20.14 11.28
N ALA A 549 7.25 -19.56 11.77
CA ALA A 549 7.17 -18.93 13.08
C ALA A 549 7.35 -19.95 14.22
N ARG A 550 6.74 -21.14 14.10
CA ARG A 550 6.96 -22.26 15.04
C ARG A 550 8.42 -22.71 15.05
N VAL A 551 9.06 -22.84 13.88
CA VAL A 551 10.49 -23.16 13.78
C VAL A 551 11.36 -22.04 14.37
N ALA A 552 10.97 -20.77 14.22
CA ALA A 552 11.68 -19.64 14.81
C ALA A 552 11.61 -19.62 16.34
N GLN A 553 10.52 -20.11 16.94
CA GLN A 553 10.33 -20.22 18.40
C GLN A 553 11.06 -21.42 19.05
N LEU A 554 11.65 -22.34 18.27
CA LEU A 554 12.39 -23.48 18.81
C LEU A 554 13.77 -23.09 19.36
N ASN A 555 14.21 -23.84 20.38
CA ASN A 555 15.53 -23.75 20.99
C ASN A 555 16.63 -23.96 19.93
N PRO A 556 17.77 -23.23 19.95
CA PRO A 556 18.88 -23.42 19.01
C PRO A 556 19.35 -24.88 18.82
N LEU A 557 19.32 -25.71 19.86
CA LEU A 557 19.67 -27.13 19.76
C LEU A 557 18.65 -27.94 18.93
N ASP A 558 17.35 -27.67 19.11
CA ASP A 558 16.28 -28.31 18.34
C ASP A 558 16.31 -27.86 16.88
N LYS A 559 16.73 -26.62 16.60
CA LYS A 559 16.95 -26.12 15.24
C LYS A 559 18.08 -26.88 14.54
N ILE A 560 19.19 -27.09 15.23
CA ILE A 560 20.33 -27.86 14.69
C ILE A 560 19.91 -29.31 14.44
N MET A 561 19.15 -29.91 15.36
CA MET A 561 18.61 -31.26 15.22
C MET A 561 17.62 -31.38 14.05
N LEU A 562 16.72 -30.40 13.89
CA LEU A 562 15.77 -30.37 12.77
C LEU A 562 16.46 -30.18 11.42
N VAL A 563 17.50 -29.35 11.37
CA VAL A 563 18.29 -29.14 10.14
C VAL A 563 19.08 -30.41 9.80
N SER A 564 19.71 -31.05 10.78
CA SER A 564 20.44 -32.31 10.55
C SER A 564 19.49 -33.44 10.15
N ALA A 565 18.34 -33.56 10.81
CA ALA A 565 17.30 -34.54 10.45
C ALA A 565 16.77 -34.29 9.03
N ARG A 566 16.44 -33.04 8.66
CA ARG A 566 15.99 -32.71 7.31
C ARG A 566 17.06 -32.98 6.26
N LEU A 567 18.32 -32.70 6.55
CA LEU A 567 19.43 -32.96 5.63
C LEU A 567 19.64 -34.47 5.41
N ILE A 568 19.48 -35.28 6.45
CA ILE A 568 19.56 -36.74 6.37
C ILE A 568 18.35 -37.32 5.61
N LEU A 569 17.14 -36.76 5.80
CA LEU A 569 15.93 -37.22 5.11
C LEU A 569 15.74 -36.66 3.70
N SER A 570 16.36 -35.53 3.34
CA SER A 570 16.15 -34.90 2.03
C SER A 570 16.92 -35.58 0.91
N HIS A 571 18.11 -36.13 1.20
CA HIS A 571 18.95 -36.73 0.16
C HIS A 571 18.70 -38.24 0.03
N PRO A 572 18.47 -38.78 -1.18
CA PRO A 572 18.23 -40.21 -1.36
C PRO A 572 19.45 -41.06 -0.97
N PHE A 573 20.66 -40.53 -1.17
CA PHE A 573 21.91 -41.19 -0.78
C PHE A 573 22.12 -41.27 0.74
N THR A 574 21.76 -40.23 1.50
CA THR A 574 21.88 -40.25 2.97
C THR A 574 20.86 -41.19 3.59
N ARG A 575 19.67 -41.31 3.00
CA ARG A 575 18.67 -42.31 3.39
C ARG A 575 19.16 -43.73 3.17
N MET A 576 19.79 -44.00 2.03
CA MET A 576 20.42 -45.30 1.75
C MET A 576 21.58 -45.58 2.70
N GLY A 577 22.44 -44.59 2.94
CA GLY A 577 23.55 -44.67 3.89
C GLY A 577 23.09 -44.95 5.33
N LEU A 578 22.02 -44.31 5.80
CA LEU A 578 21.47 -44.55 7.13
C LEU A 578 20.90 -45.97 7.25
N LEU A 579 20.23 -46.47 6.21
CA LEU A 579 19.73 -47.84 6.19
C LEU A 579 20.87 -48.85 6.19
N VAL A 580 21.92 -48.63 5.38
CA VAL A 580 23.14 -49.47 5.41
C VAL A 580 23.79 -49.43 6.79
N TYR A 581 23.91 -48.26 7.41
CA TYR A 581 24.43 -48.11 8.76
C TYR A 581 23.59 -48.89 9.78
N LEU A 582 22.26 -48.83 9.69
CA LEU A 582 21.35 -49.60 10.55
C LEU A 582 21.52 -51.11 10.36
N VAL A 583 21.66 -51.57 9.11
CA VAL A 583 21.89 -52.98 8.79
C VAL A 583 23.24 -53.47 9.29
N VAL A 584 24.31 -52.67 9.12
CA VAL A 584 25.65 -52.98 9.65
C VAL A 584 25.63 -53.03 11.17
N LEU A 585 24.95 -52.08 11.82
CA LEU A 585 24.82 -52.07 13.27
C LEU A 585 24.02 -53.27 13.78
N HIS A 586 22.93 -53.65 13.12
CA HIS A 586 22.18 -54.86 13.44
C HIS A 586 23.03 -56.13 13.22
N SER A 587 23.79 -56.19 12.12
CA SER A 587 24.69 -57.30 11.83
C SER A 587 25.80 -57.41 12.88
N LEU A 588 26.32 -56.28 13.35
CA LEU A 588 27.34 -56.22 14.39
C LEU A 588 26.79 -56.66 15.75
N VAL A 589 25.61 -56.17 16.14
CA VAL A 589 24.93 -56.61 17.37
C VAL A 589 24.60 -58.10 17.31
N MET A 590 24.13 -58.59 16.16
CA MET A 590 23.84 -60.01 15.99
C MET A 590 25.13 -60.85 16.01
N GLY A 591 26.22 -60.32 15.46
CA GLY A 591 27.55 -60.93 15.50
C GLY A 591 28.14 -60.98 16.91
N THR A 592 28.00 -59.93 17.71
CA THR A 592 28.45 -59.95 19.11
C THR A 592 27.61 -60.88 19.97
N LEU A 593 26.30 -60.96 19.73
CA LEU A 593 25.41 -61.94 20.37
C LEU A 593 25.72 -63.38 19.93
N TYR A 594 26.02 -63.60 18.65
CA TYR A 594 26.41 -64.92 18.16
C TYR A 594 27.77 -65.36 18.73
N LEU A 595 28.75 -64.44 18.78
CA LEU A 595 30.06 -64.71 19.34
C LEU A 595 29.99 -64.96 20.85
N SER A 596 29.19 -64.20 21.59
CA SER A 596 28.97 -64.44 23.02
C SER A 596 28.28 -65.78 23.28
N MET A 597 27.29 -66.14 22.45
CA MET A 597 26.64 -67.46 22.51
C MET A 597 27.61 -68.60 22.19
N HIS A 598 28.47 -68.44 21.19
CA HIS A 598 29.46 -69.45 20.80
C HIS A 598 30.60 -69.59 21.83
N LEU A 599 31.06 -68.50 22.43
CA LEU A 599 32.00 -68.50 23.55
C LEU A 599 31.40 -69.22 24.78
N CYS A 600 30.11 -69.01 25.05
CA CYS A 600 29.40 -69.72 26.11
C CYS A 600 29.23 -71.22 25.80
N ASN A 601 29.03 -71.58 24.53
CA ASN A 601 28.90 -72.97 24.10
C ASN A 601 30.25 -73.73 24.11
N ILE A 602 31.35 -73.06 23.77
CA ILE A 602 32.72 -73.63 23.87
C ILE A 602 33.14 -73.86 25.33
N SER A 603 32.71 -73.01 26.27
CA SER A 603 33.00 -73.19 27.69
C SER A 603 32.26 -74.37 28.34
N ASN A 604 31.27 -74.98 27.67
CA ASN A 604 30.56 -76.15 28.17
C ASN A 604 31.16 -77.49 27.71
N HIS A 605 32.23 -77.49 26.89
CA HIS A 605 32.84 -78.71 26.35
C HIS A 605 34.32 -78.92 26.72
N THR A 606 34.83 -78.17 27.69
CA THR A 606 36.08 -78.46 28.44
C THR A 606 35.74 -78.61 29.90
#